data_AF-A0A2E3VWP0-F1
#
_entry.id   AF-A0A2E3VWP0-F1
#
_cell.length_a   1.000
_cell.length_b   1.000
_cell.length_c   1.000
_cell.angle_alpha   90.00
_cell.angle_beta   90.00
_cell.angle_gamma   90.00
#
_symmetry.space_group_name_H-M   'P 1'
#
loop_
_entity.id
_entity.type
_entity.pdbx_description
1 polymer ?
#
loop_
_entity_poly.entity_id
_entity_poly.type
_entity_poly.pdbx_seq_one_letter_code
_entity_poly.pdbx_strand_id
1 'polypeptide(L)'
;MKKNMNILIVEKSDEDFSAMKEALSGHMVIHAKTGTEARLKYGNQGFDFVVINMDIKGVAGLEFIKQIQEAEKRKNVRDRTSFLVTGEDAEAIQEECSQIDNLQFLPRPFTALEFKKKVASIQRTSNFKNENIRKVSEGEYLITEGGSKNQEMYWVLSGEFIITKMNKEEKNIIIGHVKQGELVGEMSFLDSLPRSASVKATEDSEVLVIPHKKFMDVLDSQPRWFRSLMTTLSHRLRDADQRIARKFVKEEN
;
A
#
# COMPACT_ATOMS: atom_id res chain seq x y z
N MET A 1 12.52 17.85 -5.08
CA MET A 1 12.96 18.39 -3.76
C MET A 1 12.69 17.33 -2.71
N LYS A 2 13.63 17.05 -1.78
CA LYS A 2 13.35 16.14 -0.65
C LYS A 2 12.33 16.83 0.28
N LYS A 3 11.20 16.17 0.55
CA LYS A 3 10.18 16.66 1.50
C LYS A 3 10.81 16.75 2.90
N ASN A 4 10.75 17.93 3.52
CA ASN A 4 11.05 18.07 4.94
C ASN A 4 9.91 17.40 5.72
N MET A 5 10.23 16.49 6.65
CA MET A 5 9.24 15.66 7.34
C MET A 5 9.28 15.96 8.83
N ASN A 6 8.12 15.83 9.48
CA ASN A 6 8.04 15.83 10.93
C ASN A 6 8.16 14.40 11.46
N ILE A 7 9.21 14.13 12.22
CA ILE A 7 9.58 12.79 12.68
C ILE A 7 9.57 12.74 14.20
N LEU A 8 8.86 11.76 14.78
CA LEU A 8 8.93 11.45 16.20
C LEU A 8 9.81 10.23 16.41
N ILE A 9 10.81 10.32 17.29
CA ILE A 9 11.64 9.20 17.71
C ILE A 9 11.35 8.91 19.18
N VAL A 10 10.85 7.71 19.46
CA VAL A 10 10.61 7.20 20.80
C VAL A 10 11.80 6.31 21.17
N GLU A 11 12.76 6.87 21.89
CA GLU A 11 14.03 6.24 22.27
C GLU A 11 14.44 6.69 23.67
N LYS A 12 14.78 5.75 24.55
CA LYS A 12 15.24 6.05 25.90
C LYS A 12 16.72 6.44 25.93
N SER A 13 17.53 5.86 25.05
CA SER A 13 18.98 6.11 24.94
C SER A 13 19.26 7.45 24.22
N ASP A 14 19.89 8.40 24.92
CA ASP A 14 20.26 9.69 24.33
C ASP A 14 21.34 9.53 23.24
N GLU A 15 22.18 8.51 23.34
CA GLU A 15 23.20 8.17 22.34
C GLU A 15 22.55 7.66 21.05
N ASP A 16 21.66 6.67 21.14
CA ASP A 16 20.94 6.13 19.99
C ASP A 16 20.07 7.19 19.32
N PHE A 17 19.40 8.02 20.13
CA PHE A 17 18.63 9.16 19.62
C PHE A 17 19.51 10.12 18.83
N SER A 18 20.69 10.46 19.35
CA SER A 18 21.62 11.37 18.69
C SER A 18 22.10 10.80 17.34
N ALA A 19 22.45 9.52 17.30
CA ALA A 19 22.86 8.83 16.08
C ALA A 19 21.72 8.78 15.03
N MET A 20 20.49 8.46 15.45
CA MET A 20 19.32 8.47 14.56
C MET A 20 18.98 9.88 14.06
N LYS A 21 19.09 10.90 14.92
CA LYS A 21 18.84 12.30 14.56
C LYS A 21 19.86 12.80 13.53
N GLU A 22 21.13 12.48 13.70
CA GLU A 22 22.18 12.81 12.72
C GLU A 22 21.89 12.13 11.37
N ALA A 23 21.47 10.86 11.42
CA ALA A 23 21.12 10.11 10.24
C ALA A 23 19.94 10.70 9.45
N LEU A 24 19.05 11.43 10.14
CA LEU A 24 17.87 12.12 9.60
C LEU A 24 18.09 13.63 9.39
N SER A 25 19.35 14.07 9.27
CA SER A 25 19.66 15.47 8.99
C SER A 25 18.87 16.03 7.81
N GLY A 26 18.24 17.19 8.03
CA GLY A 26 17.34 17.84 7.07
C GLY A 26 15.84 17.58 7.28
N HIS A 27 15.48 16.77 8.28
CA HIS A 27 14.11 16.60 8.76
C HIS A 27 13.89 17.29 10.12
N MET A 28 12.64 17.60 10.47
CA MET A 28 12.26 18.03 11.82
C MET A 28 12.14 16.80 12.70
N VAL A 29 13.05 16.63 13.66
CA VAL A 29 13.11 15.44 14.53
C VAL A 29 12.78 15.83 15.96
N ILE A 30 11.76 15.17 16.53
CA ILE A 30 11.30 15.34 17.90
C ILE A 30 11.56 14.05 18.67
N HIS A 31 12.12 14.18 19.87
CA HIS A 31 12.44 13.06 20.76
C HIS A 31 11.29 12.78 21.73
N ALA A 32 11.04 11.54 22.10
CA ALA A 32 10.32 11.15 23.31
C ALA A 32 11.06 10.00 23.99
N LYS A 33 11.18 10.03 25.32
CA LYS A 33 11.84 8.98 26.11
C LYS A 33 10.89 7.91 26.61
N THR A 34 9.58 8.19 26.57
CA THR A 34 8.53 7.28 27.04
C THR A 34 7.32 7.30 26.10
N GLY A 35 6.51 6.24 26.16
CA GLY A 35 5.26 6.15 25.39
C GLY A 35 4.22 7.20 25.79
N THR A 36 4.20 7.61 27.06
CA THR A 36 3.32 8.70 27.53
C THR A 36 3.73 10.04 26.93
N GLU A 37 5.02 10.33 26.90
CA GLU A 37 5.55 11.54 26.25
C GLU A 37 5.28 11.51 24.73
N ALA A 38 5.45 10.35 24.10
CA ALA A 38 5.16 10.17 22.68
C ALA A 38 3.68 10.46 22.36
N ARG A 39 2.75 9.92 23.16
CA ARG A 39 1.30 10.19 23.03
C ARG A 39 0.96 11.67 23.15
N LEU A 40 1.52 12.35 24.16
CA LEU A 40 1.28 13.77 24.37
C LEU A 40 1.79 14.60 23.16
N LYS A 41 3.00 14.29 22.67
CA LYS A 41 3.59 14.96 21.52
C LYS A 41 2.80 14.73 20.25
N TYR A 42 2.35 13.51 20.01
CA TYR A 42 1.49 13.15 18.87
C TYR A 42 0.11 13.83 18.93
N GLY A 43 -0.44 13.98 20.13
CA GLY A 43 -1.69 14.72 20.31
C GLY A 43 -1.59 16.22 19.96
N ASN A 44 -0.41 16.81 20.15
CA ASN A 44 -0.18 18.24 19.92
C ASN A 44 0.15 18.59 18.46
N GLN A 45 0.72 17.66 17.69
CA GLN A 45 1.06 17.87 16.29
C GLN A 45 1.08 16.55 15.50
N GLY A 46 0.83 16.62 14.20
CA GLY A 46 0.96 15.47 13.30
C GLY A 46 2.42 15.15 12.98
N PHE A 47 2.71 13.88 12.74
CA PHE A 47 4.01 13.38 12.31
C PHE A 47 3.87 12.62 11.00
N ASP A 48 4.81 12.77 10.07
CA ASP A 48 4.84 11.97 8.84
C ASP A 48 5.41 10.56 9.12
N PHE A 49 6.31 10.46 10.09
CA PHE A 49 7.06 9.24 10.37
C PHE A 49 7.36 9.11 11.87
N VAL A 50 7.20 7.91 12.42
CA VAL A 50 7.46 7.62 13.83
C VAL A 50 8.40 6.43 13.95
N VAL A 51 9.51 6.61 14.67
CA VAL A 51 10.45 5.54 15.04
C VAL A 51 10.20 5.15 16.49
N ILE A 52 10.00 3.87 16.77
CA ILE A 52 9.68 3.37 18.12
C ILE A 52 10.65 2.26 18.49
N ASN A 53 11.38 2.46 19.58
CA ASN A 53 12.11 1.39 20.23
C ASN A 53 11.17 0.55 21.13
N MET A 54 11.03 -0.74 20.83
CA MET A 54 10.16 -1.69 21.55
C MET A 54 10.73 -2.12 22.90
N ASP A 55 12.04 -1.96 23.11
CA ASP A 55 12.71 -2.36 24.34
C ASP A 55 12.44 -1.38 25.50
N ILE A 56 11.68 -0.31 25.24
CA ILE A 56 11.28 0.67 26.26
C ILE A 56 10.13 0.11 27.12
N LYS A 57 10.47 -0.31 28.34
CA LYS A 57 9.50 -0.71 29.38
C LYS A 57 8.40 0.34 29.58
N GLY A 58 7.14 -0.11 29.61
CA GLY A 58 5.96 0.76 29.80
C GLY A 58 5.42 1.38 28.51
N VAL A 59 6.02 1.08 27.36
CA VAL A 59 5.48 1.41 26.05
C VAL A 59 4.89 0.14 25.45
N ALA A 60 3.56 0.03 25.45
CA ALA A 60 2.89 -0.91 24.56
C ALA A 60 3.04 -0.35 23.12
N GLY A 61 4.23 -0.48 22.53
CA GLY A 61 4.61 0.22 21.29
C GLY A 61 3.65 -0.05 20.15
N LEU A 62 3.26 -1.31 19.99
CA LEU A 62 2.26 -1.72 18.99
C LEU A 62 0.85 -1.22 19.32
N GLU A 63 0.47 -1.14 20.60
CA GLU A 63 -0.82 -0.57 21.00
C GLU A 63 -0.88 0.94 20.69
N PHE A 64 0.20 1.67 20.96
CA PHE A 64 0.33 3.08 20.60
C PHE A 64 0.18 3.29 19.08
N ILE A 65 0.83 2.43 18.27
CA ILE A 65 0.69 2.47 16.81
C ILE A 65 -0.76 2.21 16.40
N LYS A 66 -1.39 1.14 16.91
CA LYS A 66 -2.78 0.79 16.60
C LYS A 66 -3.74 1.94 16.94
N GLN A 67 -3.56 2.58 18.11
CA GLN A 67 -4.36 3.74 18.51
C GLN A 67 -4.22 4.92 17.54
N ILE A 68 -3.00 5.21 17.08
CA ILE A 68 -2.78 6.25 16.07
C ILE A 68 -3.49 5.88 14.76
N GLN A 69 -3.32 4.66 14.26
CA GLN A 69 -3.91 4.22 13.00
C GLN A 69 -5.45 4.24 13.04
N GLU A 70 -6.05 3.81 14.15
CA GLU A 70 -7.49 3.90 14.35
C GLU A 70 -7.98 5.36 14.36
N ALA A 71 -7.26 6.25 15.04
CA ALA A 71 -7.59 7.67 15.09
C ALA A 71 -7.48 8.33 13.70
N GLU A 72 -6.44 8.01 12.94
CA GLU A 72 -6.25 8.48 11.57
C GLU A 72 -7.34 7.95 10.63
N LYS A 73 -7.72 6.67 10.77
CA LYS A 73 -8.81 6.06 10.01
C LYS A 73 -10.14 6.75 10.29
N ARG A 74 -10.47 7.01 11.57
CA ARG A 74 -11.71 7.73 11.95
C ARG A 74 -11.76 9.17 11.41
N LYS A 75 -10.60 9.84 11.35
CA LYS A 75 -10.48 11.21 10.82
C LYS A 75 -10.32 11.25 9.29
N ASN A 76 -10.33 10.09 8.63
CA ASN A 76 -10.09 9.94 7.19
C ASN A 76 -8.80 10.66 6.72
N VAL A 77 -7.74 10.55 7.52
CA VAL A 77 -6.43 11.14 7.19
C VAL A 77 -5.85 10.39 5.98
N ARG A 78 -5.62 11.11 4.89
CA ARG A 78 -5.04 10.57 3.64
C ARG A 78 -3.56 10.22 3.80
N ASP A 79 -2.78 11.16 4.30
CA ASP A 79 -1.35 10.98 4.55
C ASP A 79 -1.14 10.30 5.90
N ARG A 80 -1.31 8.98 5.93
CA ARG A 80 -1.13 8.19 7.15
C ARG A 80 0.32 8.14 7.59
N THR A 81 0.51 8.15 8.90
CA THR A 81 1.82 8.04 9.52
C THR A 81 2.47 6.71 9.16
N SER A 82 3.75 6.76 8.79
CA SER A 82 4.57 5.57 8.60
C SER A 82 5.36 5.25 9.86
N PHE A 83 5.50 3.97 10.19
CA PHE A 83 6.13 3.53 11.43
C PHE A 83 7.38 2.69 11.16
N LEU A 84 8.44 2.94 11.93
CA LEU A 84 9.60 2.08 12.02
C LEU A 84 9.77 1.61 13.45
N VAL A 85 9.66 0.31 13.65
CA VAL A 85 9.86 -0.35 14.93
C VAL A 85 11.28 -0.89 14.99
N THR A 86 11.97 -0.67 16.11
CA THR A 86 13.28 -1.26 16.40
C THR A 86 13.22 -2.07 17.68
N GLY A 87 13.93 -3.20 17.76
CA GLY A 87 14.00 -4.00 18.98
C GLY A 87 14.98 -5.16 18.85
N GLU A 88 15.31 -5.79 19.98
CA GLU A 88 16.20 -6.96 20.03
C GLU A 88 15.50 -8.27 19.62
N ASP A 89 14.21 -8.45 19.98
CA ASP A 89 13.43 -9.65 19.68
C ASP A 89 12.83 -9.61 18.26
N ALA A 90 13.67 -9.94 17.28
CA ALA A 90 13.29 -9.83 15.88
C ALA A 90 12.14 -10.75 15.47
N GLU A 91 12.09 -11.98 15.98
CA GLU A 91 11.10 -12.97 15.53
C GLU A 91 9.68 -12.61 15.99
N ALA A 92 9.50 -12.34 17.29
CA ALA A 92 8.18 -12.01 17.83
C ALA A 92 7.66 -10.67 17.30
N ILE A 93 8.53 -9.66 17.22
CA ILE A 93 8.14 -8.34 16.74
C ILE A 93 7.81 -8.40 15.24
N GLN A 94 8.58 -9.12 14.43
CA GLN A 94 8.37 -9.16 12.99
C GLN A 94 7.04 -9.82 12.60
N GLU A 95 6.63 -10.87 13.31
CA GLU A 95 5.32 -11.51 13.09
C GLU A 95 4.18 -10.53 13.35
N GLU A 96 4.17 -9.85 14.50
CA GLU A 96 3.14 -8.85 14.82
C GLU A 96 3.16 -7.66 13.87
N CYS A 97 4.35 -7.22 13.46
CA CYS A 97 4.55 -6.12 12.53
C CYS A 97 4.01 -6.43 11.12
N SER A 98 4.04 -7.70 10.71
CA SER A 98 3.56 -8.13 9.39
C SER A 98 2.06 -7.91 9.17
N GLN A 99 1.31 -7.81 10.27
CA GLN A 99 -0.15 -7.62 10.26
C GLN A 99 -0.58 -6.15 10.36
N ILE A 100 0.38 -5.22 10.43
CA ILE A 100 0.11 -3.80 10.65
C ILE A 100 0.52 -2.99 9.42
N ASP A 101 -0.44 -2.27 8.84
CA ASP A 101 -0.21 -1.41 7.69
C ASP A 101 0.82 -0.32 7.97
N ASN A 102 1.58 0.09 6.94
CA ASN A 102 2.56 1.18 7.00
C ASN A 102 3.60 1.05 8.14
N LEU A 103 3.84 -0.17 8.62
CA LEU A 103 4.82 -0.46 9.65
C LEU A 103 5.96 -1.30 9.08
N GLN A 104 7.19 -0.97 9.45
CA GLN A 104 8.35 -1.82 9.18
C GLN A 104 9.17 -2.06 10.45
N PHE A 105 9.87 -3.18 10.47
CA PHE A 105 10.79 -3.54 11.55
C PHE A 105 12.26 -3.42 11.11
N LEU A 106 13.13 -2.97 12.03
CA LEU A 106 14.59 -2.97 11.91
C LEU A 106 15.20 -3.59 13.18
N PRO A 107 15.81 -4.79 13.08
CA PRO A 107 16.41 -5.46 14.23
C PRO A 107 17.60 -4.69 14.79
N ARG A 108 17.81 -4.79 16.10
CA ARG A 108 19.01 -4.29 16.80
C ARG A 108 20.05 -5.42 16.97
N PRO A 109 21.36 -5.08 17.00
CA PRO A 109 21.93 -3.76 16.70
C PRO A 109 21.88 -3.44 15.20
N PHE A 110 21.85 -2.14 14.85
CA PHE A 110 21.91 -1.68 13.46
C PHE A 110 22.91 -0.53 13.30
N THR A 111 23.46 -0.39 12.11
CA THR A 111 24.33 0.74 11.72
C THR A 111 23.51 1.94 11.27
N ALA A 112 24.11 3.14 11.33
CA ALA A 112 23.50 4.35 10.78
C ALA A 112 23.16 4.22 9.28
N LEU A 113 23.94 3.42 8.52
CA LEU A 113 23.68 3.17 7.10
C LEU A 113 22.44 2.29 6.89
N GLU A 114 22.27 1.23 7.68
CA GLU A 114 21.08 0.37 7.63
C GLU A 114 19.83 1.14 8.01
N PHE A 115 19.91 1.96 9.06
CA PHE A 115 18.83 2.86 9.46
C PHE A 115 18.45 3.83 8.33
N LYS A 116 19.44 4.53 7.73
CA LYS A 116 19.20 5.43 6.58
C LYS A 116 18.56 4.71 5.40
N LYS A 117 19.04 3.51 5.05
CA LYS A 117 18.47 2.71 3.96
C LYS A 117 17.03 2.32 4.26
N LYS A 118 16.74 1.91 5.50
CA LYS A 118 15.40 1.51 5.95
C LYS A 118 14.44 2.69 5.89
N VAL A 119 14.80 3.83 6.49
CA VAL A 119 14.00 5.07 6.43
C VAL A 119 13.78 5.51 4.98
N ALA A 120 14.82 5.51 4.15
CA ALA A 120 14.68 5.85 2.73
C ALA A 120 13.73 4.89 1.98
N SER A 121 13.71 3.60 2.34
CA SER A 121 12.77 2.63 1.76
C SER A 121 11.32 2.94 2.15
N ILE A 122 11.08 3.29 3.42
CA ILE A 122 9.76 3.69 3.92
C ILE A 122 9.30 4.97 3.21
N GLN A 123 10.15 5.99 3.14
CA GLN A 123 9.88 7.24 2.43
C GLN A 123 9.52 7.01 0.95
N ARG A 124 10.24 6.11 0.26
CA ARG A 124 9.93 5.78 -1.14
C ARG A 124 8.55 5.13 -1.26
N THR A 125 8.19 4.22 -0.35
CA THR A 125 6.87 3.56 -0.36
C THR A 125 5.75 4.55 -0.09
N SER A 126 5.91 5.44 0.90
CA SER A 126 4.89 6.45 1.25
C SER A 126 4.74 7.52 0.17
N ASN A 127 5.84 8.03 -0.40
CA ASN A 127 5.78 8.96 -1.53
C ASN A 127 5.20 8.29 -2.78
N PHE A 128 5.55 7.03 -3.04
CA PHE A 128 4.99 6.28 -4.17
C PHE A 128 3.47 6.13 -4.02
N LYS A 129 2.96 5.85 -2.82
CA LYS A 129 1.52 5.86 -2.57
C LYS A 129 0.93 7.22 -2.93
N ASN A 130 1.40 8.29 -2.30
CA ASN A 130 0.80 9.62 -2.45
C ASN A 130 0.84 10.19 -3.87
N GLU A 131 1.94 9.99 -4.59
CA GLU A 131 2.10 10.51 -5.97
C GLU A 131 1.27 9.73 -7.00
N ASN A 132 0.79 8.54 -6.66
CA ASN A 132 0.10 7.64 -7.59
C ASN A 132 -1.34 7.32 -7.14
N ILE A 133 -1.94 8.10 -6.23
CA ILE A 133 -3.37 7.97 -5.94
C ILE A 133 -4.17 8.64 -7.06
N ARG A 134 -5.10 7.87 -7.65
CA ARG A 134 -6.13 8.38 -8.54
C ARG A 134 -7.48 8.31 -7.83
N LYS A 135 -8.21 9.43 -7.86
CA LYS A 135 -9.62 9.47 -7.47
C LYS A 135 -10.48 9.10 -8.67
N VAL A 136 -11.56 8.37 -8.41
CA VAL A 136 -12.51 7.92 -9.41
C VAL A 136 -13.90 8.23 -8.87
N SER A 137 -14.64 9.09 -9.56
CA SER A 137 -15.99 9.47 -9.10
C SER A 137 -16.98 8.34 -9.33
N GLU A 138 -18.08 8.32 -8.57
CA GLU A 138 -19.20 7.40 -8.82
C GLU A 138 -19.60 7.43 -10.31
N GLY A 139 -19.69 6.25 -10.91
CA GLY A 139 -20.05 6.09 -12.31
C GLY A 139 -18.92 6.28 -13.32
N GLU A 140 -17.73 6.74 -12.89
CA GLU A 140 -16.56 6.87 -13.77
C GLU A 140 -15.97 5.49 -14.11
N TYR A 141 -15.54 5.32 -15.36
CA TYR A 141 -14.79 4.14 -15.78
C TYR A 141 -13.30 4.31 -15.46
N LEU A 142 -12.79 3.44 -14.59
CA LEU A 142 -11.36 3.32 -14.32
C LEU A 142 -10.64 2.61 -15.48
N ILE A 143 -11.28 1.57 -16.03
CA ILE A 143 -10.78 0.76 -17.15
C ILE A 143 -11.90 0.60 -18.16
N THR A 144 -11.56 0.64 -19.45
CA THR A 144 -12.47 0.33 -20.55
C THR A 144 -11.99 -0.92 -21.29
N GLU A 145 -12.90 -1.86 -21.54
CA GLU A 145 -12.65 -3.08 -22.31
C GLU A 145 -12.02 -2.76 -23.68
N GLY A 146 -11.08 -3.60 -24.11
CA GLY A 146 -10.39 -3.43 -25.40
C GLY A 146 -9.36 -2.28 -25.42
N GLY A 147 -9.30 -1.46 -24.37
CA GLY A 147 -8.27 -0.44 -24.22
C GLY A 147 -6.86 -1.06 -24.23
N SER A 148 -5.93 -0.40 -24.92
CA SER A 148 -4.51 -0.79 -25.00
C SER A 148 -3.56 0.30 -24.52
N LYS A 149 -4.08 1.48 -24.17
CA LYS A 149 -3.30 2.58 -23.60
C LYS A 149 -3.13 2.37 -22.10
N ASN A 150 -1.92 2.62 -21.61
CA ASN A 150 -1.53 2.59 -20.20
C ASN A 150 -1.85 1.24 -19.52
N GLN A 151 -0.95 0.26 -19.68
CA GLN A 151 -0.99 -1.06 -19.01
C GLN A 151 -0.64 -0.97 -17.52
N GLU A 152 -1.25 -0.02 -16.82
CA GLU A 152 -1.14 0.11 -15.37
C GLU A 152 -2.10 -0.88 -14.69
N MET A 153 -1.80 -1.30 -13.48
CA MET A 153 -2.78 -1.97 -12.63
C MET A 153 -3.11 -1.06 -11.46
N TYR A 154 -4.25 -1.29 -10.83
CA TYR A 154 -4.74 -0.44 -9.77
C TYR A 154 -5.04 -1.29 -8.54
N TRP A 155 -4.62 -0.80 -7.37
CA TRP A 155 -5.02 -1.37 -6.08
C TRP A 155 -6.10 -0.49 -5.46
N VAL A 156 -7.27 -1.07 -5.17
CA VAL A 156 -8.39 -0.34 -4.55
C VAL A 156 -8.06 0.01 -3.11
N LEU A 157 -7.89 1.31 -2.83
CA LEU A 157 -7.62 1.84 -1.49
C LEU A 157 -8.92 2.08 -0.71
N SER A 158 -9.98 2.49 -1.40
CA SER A 158 -11.34 2.64 -0.87
C SER A 158 -12.35 2.66 -2.01
N GLY A 159 -13.60 2.33 -1.70
CA GLY A 159 -14.68 2.28 -2.68
C GLY A 159 -15.04 0.87 -3.14
N GLU A 160 -16.00 0.79 -4.06
CA GLU A 160 -16.40 -0.44 -4.76
C GLU A 160 -16.50 -0.17 -6.27
N PHE A 161 -16.19 -1.19 -7.06
CA PHE A 161 -16.30 -1.19 -8.51
C PHE A 161 -17.04 -2.43 -9.00
N ILE A 162 -17.66 -2.29 -10.16
CA ILE A 162 -18.20 -3.41 -10.93
C ILE A 162 -17.34 -3.68 -12.15
N ILE A 163 -17.17 -4.96 -12.47
CA ILE A 163 -16.55 -5.43 -13.71
C ILE A 163 -17.67 -5.68 -14.71
N THR A 164 -17.64 -4.97 -15.83
CA THR A 164 -18.62 -5.13 -16.90
C THR A 164 -17.96 -5.58 -18.19
N LYS A 165 -18.59 -6.51 -18.89
CA LYS A 165 -18.13 -6.99 -20.18
C LYS A 165 -19.23 -6.90 -21.21
N MET A 166 -18.89 -6.60 -22.45
CA MET A 166 -19.84 -6.63 -23.54
C MET A 166 -20.21 -8.07 -23.90
N ASN A 167 -21.50 -8.37 -23.93
CA ASN A 167 -22.01 -9.65 -24.41
C ASN A 167 -22.15 -9.65 -25.95
N LYS A 168 -22.66 -10.75 -26.52
CA LYS A 168 -22.84 -10.87 -27.98
C LYS A 168 -23.92 -9.94 -28.58
N GLU A 169 -24.79 -9.38 -27.74
CA GLU A 169 -25.86 -8.46 -28.11
C GLU A 169 -25.46 -7.00 -27.86
N GLU A 170 -24.16 -6.73 -27.69
CA GLU A 170 -23.62 -5.40 -27.39
C GLU A 170 -24.13 -4.78 -26.07
N LYS A 171 -24.70 -5.60 -25.17
CA LYS A 171 -25.09 -5.17 -23.82
C LYS A 171 -23.93 -5.35 -22.84
N ASN A 172 -23.73 -4.36 -21.96
CA ASN A 172 -22.81 -4.48 -20.85
C ASN A 172 -23.45 -5.29 -19.72
N ILE A 173 -22.87 -6.45 -19.42
CA ILE A 173 -23.28 -7.31 -18.30
C ILE A 173 -22.26 -7.23 -17.17
N ILE A 174 -22.74 -7.27 -15.93
CA ILE A 174 -21.88 -7.34 -14.74
C ILE A 174 -21.39 -8.78 -14.60
N ILE A 175 -20.08 -8.96 -14.51
CA ILE A 175 -19.45 -10.28 -14.37
C ILE A 175 -18.68 -10.43 -13.04
N GLY A 176 -18.57 -9.35 -12.26
CA GLY A 176 -17.89 -9.37 -10.97
C GLY A 176 -17.93 -8.02 -10.27
N HIS A 177 -17.48 -8.03 -9.02
CA HIS A 177 -17.32 -6.88 -8.15
C HIS A 177 -15.88 -6.82 -7.67
N VAL A 178 -15.40 -5.62 -7.36
CA VAL A 178 -14.06 -5.36 -6.85
C VAL A 178 -14.18 -4.41 -5.66
N LYS A 179 -13.57 -4.79 -4.54
CA LYS A 179 -13.64 -4.06 -3.27
C LYS A 179 -12.26 -3.60 -2.83
N GLN A 180 -12.26 -2.79 -1.78
CA GLN A 180 -11.04 -2.38 -1.07
C GLN A 180 -10.13 -3.57 -0.78
N GLY A 181 -8.85 -3.41 -1.10
CA GLY A 181 -7.83 -4.44 -0.92
C GLY A 181 -7.53 -5.25 -2.19
N GLU A 182 -8.41 -5.22 -3.20
CA GLU A 182 -8.25 -6.00 -4.43
C GLU A 182 -7.52 -5.23 -5.54
N LEU A 183 -6.97 -5.98 -6.51
CA LEU A 183 -6.30 -5.46 -7.70
C LEU A 183 -7.24 -5.50 -8.90
N VAL A 184 -7.10 -4.51 -9.79
CA VAL A 184 -7.78 -4.50 -11.10
C VAL A 184 -6.85 -4.12 -12.23
N GLY A 185 -7.09 -4.73 -13.39
CA GLY A 185 -6.29 -4.50 -14.59
C GLY A 185 -4.98 -5.27 -14.59
N GLU A 186 -4.75 -6.12 -13.60
CA GLU A 186 -3.63 -7.04 -13.43
C GLU A 186 -3.48 -8.01 -14.61
N MET A 187 -4.59 -8.37 -15.28
CA MET A 187 -4.51 -9.31 -16.40
C MET A 187 -3.73 -8.73 -17.57
N SER A 188 -4.20 -7.58 -18.08
CA SER A 188 -3.54 -6.82 -19.15
C SER A 188 -2.12 -6.41 -18.77
N PHE A 189 -1.89 -6.18 -17.48
CA PHE A 189 -0.57 -5.90 -16.92
C PHE A 189 0.37 -7.11 -17.06
N LEU A 190 -0.09 -8.31 -16.73
CA LEU A 190 0.73 -9.53 -16.70
C LEU A 190 0.90 -10.16 -18.08
N ASP A 191 -0.16 -10.19 -18.89
CA ASP A 191 -0.18 -10.87 -20.19
C ASP A 191 0.09 -9.93 -21.38
N SER A 192 0.18 -8.62 -21.13
CA SER A 192 0.37 -7.59 -22.16
C SER A 192 -0.72 -7.55 -23.25
N LEU A 193 -1.88 -8.16 -23.01
CA LEU A 193 -3.05 -8.13 -23.91
C LEU A 193 -3.93 -6.90 -23.61
N PRO A 194 -4.88 -6.54 -24.51
CA PRO A 194 -5.87 -5.51 -24.23
C PRO A 194 -6.70 -5.80 -22.95
N ARG A 195 -7.27 -4.74 -22.38
CA ARG A 195 -8.13 -4.83 -21.18
C ARG A 195 -9.25 -5.85 -21.41
N SER A 196 -9.35 -6.80 -20.48
CA SER A 196 -10.27 -7.95 -20.55
C SER A 196 -11.73 -7.55 -20.37
N ALA A 197 -12.00 -6.49 -19.61
CA ALA A 197 -13.31 -5.99 -19.27
C ALA A 197 -13.20 -4.50 -18.90
N SER A 198 -14.35 -3.84 -18.78
CA SER A 198 -14.45 -2.50 -18.22
C SER A 198 -14.61 -2.57 -16.69
N VAL A 199 -14.10 -1.56 -15.99
CA VAL A 199 -14.23 -1.43 -14.53
C VAL A 199 -14.81 -0.05 -14.24
N LYS A 200 -15.96 -0.01 -13.57
CA LYS A 200 -16.73 1.21 -13.29
C LYS A 200 -16.93 1.36 -11.79
N ALA A 201 -16.68 2.55 -11.27
CA ALA A 201 -16.91 2.85 -9.86
C ALA A 201 -18.42 2.88 -9.56
N THR A 202 -18.83 2.24 -8.46
CA THR A 202 -20.22 2.28 -7.95
C THR A 202 -20.40 3.31 -6.85
N GLU A 203 -19.31 3.89 -6.36
CA GLU A 203 -19.27 5.00 -5.40
C GLU A 203 -17.96 5.79 -5.59
N ASP A 204 -17.86 6.97 -4.98
CA ASP A 204 -16.60 7.73 -4.97
C ASP A 204 -15.46 6.89 -4.37
N SER A 205 -14.42 6.67 -5.17
CA SER A 205 -13.38 5.67 -4.91
C SER A 205 -11.98 6.26 -5.03
N GLU A 206 -11.01 5.64 -4.35
CA GLU A 206 -9.58 5.95 -4.47
C GLU A 206 -8.79 4.69 -4.80
N VAL A 207 -7.90 4.78 -5.79
CA VAL A 207 -7.04 3.68 -6.20
C VAL A 207 -5.58 4.10 -6.24
N LEU A 208 -4.68 3.18 -5.89
CA LEU A 208 -3.25 3.34 -6.13
C LEU A 208 -2.91 2.84 -7.54
N VAL A 209 -2.40 3.74 -8.38
CA VAL A 209 -1.87 3.42 -9.70
C VAL A 209 -0.51 2.76 -9.55
N ILE A 210 -0.35 1.57 -10.11
CA ILE A 210 0.91 0.83 -10.14
C ILE A 210 1.44 0.84 -11.58
N PRO A 211 2.49 1.64 -11.87
CA PRO A 211 3.04 1.74 -13.21
C PRO A 211 3.73 0.44 -13.65
N HIS A 212 3.52 0.07 -14.92
CA HIS A 212 4.07 -1.14 -15.52
C HIS A 212 5.56 -1.34 -15.24
N LYS A 213 6.37 -0.31 -15.53
CA LYS A 213 7.83 -0.38 -15.45
C LYS A 213 8.35 -0.79 -14.06
N LYS A 214 7.81 -0.20 -12.98
CA LYS A 214 8.31 -0.44 -11.61
C LYS A 214 8.07 -1.86 -11.12
N PHE A 215 6.95 -2.47 -11.51
CA PHE A 215 6.64 -3.84 -11.10
C PHE A 215 7.38 -4.86 -11.94
N MET A 216 7.58 -4.58 -13.24
CA MET A 216 8.32 -5.49 -14.12
C MET A 216 9.75 -5.71 -13.64
N ASP A 217 10.42 -4.67 -13.13
CA ASP A 217 11.77 -4.81 -12.54
C ASP A 217 11.78 -5.80 -11.35
N VAL A 218 10.72 -5.82 -10.54
CA VAL A 218 10.55 -6.76 -9.41
C VAL A 218 10.21 -8.16 -9.90
N LEU A 219 9.35 -8.29 -10.92
CA LEU A 219 9.01 -9.58 -11.52
C LEU A 219 10.22 -10.22 -12.21
N ASP A 220 11.03 -9.42 -12.89
CA ASP A 220 12.22 -9.89 -13.61
C ASP A 220 13.35 -10.29 -12.63
N SER A 221 13.29 -9.84 -11.37
CA SER A 221 14.16 -10.33 -10.30
C SER A 221 13.71 -11.67 -9.70
N GLN A 222 12.51 -12.16 -10.03
CA GLN A 222 12.01 -13.46 -9.57
C GLN A 222 12.44 -14.60 -10.51
N PRO A 223 12.44 -15.86 -10.04
CA PRO A 223 12.65 -17.01 -10.92
C PRO A 223 11.68 -17.02 -12.10
N ARG A 224 12.17 -17.41 -13.30
CA ARG A 224 11.36 -17.41 -14.54
C ARG A 224 10.02 -18.15 -14.42
N TRP A 225 9.98 -19.24 -13.65
CA TRP A 225 8.75 -20.02 -13.46
C TRP A 225 7.65 -19.23 -12.74
N PHE A 226 8.00 -18.27 -11.88
CA PHE A 226 7.03 -17.41 -11.17
C PHE A 226 6.25 -16.55 -12.15
N ARG A 227 6.96 -15.91 -13.10
CA ARG A 227 6.33 -15.13 -14.18
C ARG A 227 5.44 -16.01 -15.07
N SER A 228 5.90 -17.21 -15.42
CA SER A 228 5.10 -18.16 -16.20
C SER A 228 3.83 -18.59 -15.47
N LEU A 229 3.91 -18.82 -14.15
CA LEU A 229 2.76 -19.17 -13.32
C LEU A 229 1.72 -18.05 -13.32
N MET A 230 2.14 -16.82 -13.01
CA MET A 230 1.25 -15.65 -12.96
C MET A 230 0.56 -15.41 -14.32
N THR A 231 1.31 -15.49 -15.42
CA THR A 231 0.77 -15.34 -16.79
C THR A 231 -0.24 -16.45 -17.10
N THR A 232 0.06 -17.69 -16.71
CA THR A 232 -0.84 -18.84 -16.95
C THR A 232 -2.15 -18.68 -16.18
N LEU A 233 -2.09 -18.26 -14.91
CA LEU A 233 -3.27 -18.01 -14.11
C LEU A 233 -4.11 -16.86 -14.68
N SER A 234 -3.46 -15.79 -15.14
CA SER A 234 -4.12 -14.67 -15.79
C SER A 234 -4.88 -15.07 -17.06
N HIS A 235 -4.26 -15.87 -17.94
CA HIS A 235 -4.94 -16.40 -19.12
C HIS A 235 -6.14 -17.29 -18.76
N ARG A 236 -6.01 -18.16 -17.76
CA ARG A 236 -7.11 -19.04 -17.34
C ARG A 236 -8.28 -18.24 -16.78
N LEU A 237 -8.01 -17.20 -16.00
CA LEU A 237 -9.04 -16.30 -15.49
C LEU A 237 -9.75 -15.58 -16.64
N ARG A 238 -8.99 -15.10 -17.63
CA ARG A 238 -9.54 -14.46 -18.86
C ARG A 238 -10.52 -15.35 -19.58
N ASP A 239 -10.16 -16.61 -19.76
CA ASP A 239 -11.01 -17.60 -20.41
C ASP A 239 -12.26 -17.92 -19.59
N ALA A 240 -12.15 -17.97 -18.26
CA ALA A 240 -13.27 -18.18 -17.36
C ALA A 240 -14.27 -17.01 -17.44
N ASP A 241 -13.81 -15.77 -17.35
CA ASP A 241 -14.63 -14.56 -17.44
C ASP A 241 -15.33 -14.46 -18.80
N GLN A 242 -14.62 -14.79 -19.89
CA GLN A 242 -15.23 -14.86 -21.22
C GLN A 242 -16.34 -15.91 -21.32
N ARG A 243 -16.20 -17.06 -20.64
CA ARG A 243 -17.25 -18.10 -20.61
C ARG A 243 -18.45 -17.65 -19.81
N ILE A 244 -18.25 -16.99 -18.67
CA ILE A 244 -19.32 -16.42 -17.85
C ILE A 244 -20.10 -15.39 -18.67
N ALA A 245 -19.41 -14.46 -19.32
CA ALA A 245 -20.05 -13.44 -20.15
C ALA A 245 -20.88 -14.02 -21.31
N ARG A 246 -20.44 -15.15 -21.89
CA ARG A 246 -21.20 -15.85 -22.94
C ARG A 246 -22.43 -16.59 -22.41
N LYS A 247 -22.46 -16.99 -21.14
CA LYS A 247 -23.58 -17.74 -20.54
C LYS A 247 -24.77 -16.85 -20.16
N PHE A 248 -24.54 -15.61 -19.73
CA PHE A 248 -25.60 -14.65 -19.45
C PHE A 248 -26.49 -14.30 -20.67
N VAL A 249 -26.10 -14.73 -21.87
CA VAL A 249 -26.93 -14.63 -23.10
C VAL A 249 -27.98 -15.76 -23.18
N LYS A 250 -27.82 -16.85 -22.41
CA LYS A 250 -28.67 -18.05 -22.53
C LYS A 250 -29.87 -18.09 -21.58
N GLU A 251 -29.92 -17.24 -20.55
CA GLU A 251 -31.01 -17.28 -19.54
C GLU A 251 -32.19 -16.35 -19.88
N GLU A 252 -32.10 -15.55 -20.94
CA GLU A 252 -33.19 -14.67 -21.43
C GLU A 252 -33.92 -15.18 -22.70
N ASN A 253 -33.73 -16.45 -23.09
CA ASN A 253 -34.44 -17.07 -24.22
C ASN A 253 -35.30 -18.26 -23.79
#